data_AF-T0ZYQ4-F1
#
_entry.id   AF-T0ZYQ4-F1
#
_cell.length_a   1.000
_cell.length_b   1.000
_cell.length_c   1.000
_cell.angle_alpha   90.00
_cell.angle_beta   90.00
_cell.angle_gamma   90.00
#
_symmetry.space_group_name_H-M   'P 1'
#
loop_
_entity.id
_entity.type
_entity.pdbx_description
1 polymer ?
#
loop_
_entity_poly.entity_id
_entity_poly.type
_entity_poly.pdbx_seq_one_letter_code
_entity_poly.pdbx_strand_id
1 'polypeptide(L)'
;MIDAGVIDPRELSNSKVAMVYGQMNEPPGNRLRVGLTGLTMAEYFRDEVHADGGKGRDVLLFIDNIYRYTLAGTEVSALLGRMPSAVGYQPTLAEEMGVLQERITSTKTGSITSIQAVYV
;
A
#
# COMPACT_ATOMS: atom_id res chain seq x y z
N MET A 1 -11.42 15.55 -4.26
CA MET A 1 -12.13 14.27 -3.99
C MET A 1 -13.58 14.50 -3.57
N ILE A 2 -13.87 15.49 -2.73
CA ILE A 2 -15.25 15.88 -2.36
C ILE A 2 -16.02 16.42 -3.58
N ASP A 3 -15.45 17.39 -4.31
CA ASP A 3 -16.11 17.98 -5.50
C ASP A 3 -16.30 16.97 -6.65
N ALA A 4 -15.48 15.93 -6.69
CA ALA A 4 -15.57 14.85 -7.67
C ALA A 4 -16.59 13.76 -7.27
N GLY A 5 -17.27 13.89 -6.12
CA GLY A 5 -18.23 12.91 -5.61
C GLY A 5 -17.61 11.58 -5.15
N VAL A 6 -16.30 11.55 -4.91
CA VAL A 6 -15.59 10.35 -4.41
C VAL A 6 -15.76 10.24 -2.90
N ILE A 7 -15.78 11.38 -2.21
CA ILE A 7 -16.03 11.50 -0.77
C ILE A 7 -17.37 12.21 -0.60
N ASP A 8 -18.31 11.55 0.07
CA ASP A 8 -19.55 12.19 0.52
C ASP A 8 -19.39 12.58 2.01
N PRO A 9 -19.22 13.89 2.32
CA PRO A 9 -19.02 14.35 3.68
C PRO A 9 -20.30 14.29 4.53
N ARG A 10 -21.48 14.08 3.92
CA ARG A 10 -22.76 14.00 4.63
C ARG A 10 -23.10 12.55 4.98
N GLU A 11 -22.73 11.62 4.12
CA GLU A 11 -22.94 10.18 4.31
C GLU A 11 -21.69 9.38 3.92
N LEU A 12 -20.83 9.09 4.91
CA LEU A 12 -19.55 8.42 4.68
C LEU A 12 -19.71 7.01 4.06
N SER A 13 -20.83 6.33 4.30
CA SER A 13 -21.14 5.02 3.69
C SER A 13 -21.23 5.04 2.17
N ASN A 14 -21.53 6.20 1.56
CA ASN A 14 -21.57 6.37 0.11
C ASN A 14 -20.20 6.69 -0.51
N SER A 15 -19.17 6.90 0.33
CA SER A 15 -17.83 7.23 -0.14
C SER A 15 -17.16 6.03 -0.81
N LYS A 16 -16.40 6.30 -1.88
CA LYS A 16 -15.73 5.27 -2.70
C LYS A 16 -14.22 5.21 -2.44
N VAL A 17 -13.77 5.70 -1.28
CA VAL A 17 -12.36 5.80 -0.92
C VAL A 17 -12.12 5.18 0.45
N ALA A 18 -10.99 4.49 0.57
CA ALA A 18 -10.41 4.09 1.83
C ALA A 18 -9.05 4.79 1.98
N MET A 19 -8.76 5.33 3.16
CA MET A 19 -7.50 6.02 3.43
C MET A 19 -6.76 5.30 4.56
N VAL A 20 -5.50 4.95 4.30
CA VAL A 20 -4.60 4.34 5.28
C VAL A 20 -3.40 5.27 5.43
N TYR A 21 -3.14 5.71 6.65
CA TYR A 21 -2.09 6.68 6.95
C TYR A 21 -1.00 6.06 7.83
N GLY A 22 0.25 6.35 7.48
CA GLY A 22 1.44 6.04 8.26
C GLY A 22 2.34 7.25 8.17
N GLN A 23 2.09 8.21 9.06
CA GLN A 23 2.67 9.55 8.98
C GLN A 23 4.18 9.52 9.31
N MET A 24 4.91 10.56 8.92
CA MET A 24 6.37 10.64 9.14
C MET A 24 6.76 10.68 10.62
N ASN A 25 5.86 11.13 11.51
CA ASN A 25 6.07 11.15 12.94
C ASN A 25 5.88 9.76 13.60
N GLU A 26 5.43 8.76 12.85
CA GLU A 26 5.26 7.41 13.37
C GLU A 26 6.57 6.61 13.36
N PRO A 27 6.72 5.64 14.29
CA PRO A 27 7.87 4.75 14.31
C PRO A 27 8.09 4.03 12.97
N PRO A 28 9.34 3.67 12.62
CA PRO A 28 9.64 3.03 11.35
C PRO A 28 8.90 1.69 11.16
N GLY A 29 8.55 0.98 12.25
CA GLY A 29 7.72 -0.22 12.18
C GLY A 29 6.34 0.03 11.56
N ASN A 30 5.68 1.15 11.89
CA ASN A 30 4.40 1.52 11.30
C ASN A 30 4.56 1.85 9.81
N ARG A 31 5.55 2.69 9.49
CA ARG A 31 5.84 3.11 8.11
C ARG A 31 6.21 1.93 7.19
N LEU A 32 6.86 0.91 7.73
CA LEU A 32 7.18 -0.33 7.00
C LEU A 32 5.94 -1.21 6.76
N ARG A 33 4.87 -1.09 7.55
CA ARG A 33 3.69 -1.95 7.44
C ARG A 33 2.48 -1.29 6.80
N VAL A 34 2.37 0.04 6.86
CA VAL A 34 1.21 0.78 6.35
C VAL A 34 0.89 0.48 4.89
N GLY A 35 1.91 0.36 4.03
CA GLY A 35 1.72 0.02 2.61
C GLY A 35 1.09 -1.36 2.42
N LEU A 36 1.46 -2.33 3.26
CA LEU A 36 0.88 -3.68 3.24
C LEU A 36 -0.56 -3.68 3.74
N THR A 37 -0.90 -2.84 4.73
CA THR A 37 -2.29 -2.69 5.21
C THR A 37 -3.18 -2.13 4.11
N GLY A 38 -2.73 -1.06 3.43
CA GLY A 38 -3.46 -0.50 2.27
C GLY A 38 -3.62 -1.52 1.14
N LEU A 39 -2.57 -2.31 0.88
CA LEU A 39 -2.62 -3.38 -0.10
C LEU A 39 -3.60 -4.49 0.26
N THR A 40 -3.64 -4.93 1.52
CA THR A 40 -4.61 -5.94 1.98
C THR A 40 -6.06 -5.45 1.81
N MET A 41 -6.32 -4.15 2.06
CA MET A 41 -7.64 -3.58 1.78
C MET A 41 -7.96 -3.55 0.29
N ALA A 42 -6.97 -3.23 -0.56
CA ALA A 42 -7.14 -3.26 -2.01
C ALA A 42 -7.38 -4.69 -2.55
N GLU A 43 -6.64 -5.68 -2.03
CA GLU A 43 -6.84 -7.09 -2.35
C GLU A 43 -8.23 -7.57 -1.92
N TYR A 44 -8.70 -7.16 -0.75
CA TYR A 44 -10.06 -7.45 -0.31
C TYR A 44 -11.08 -6.95 -1.35
N PHE A 45 -11.00 -5.69 -1.81
CA PHE A 45 -11.91 -5.18 -2.84
C PHE A 45 -11.74 -5.83 -4.23
N ARG A 46 -10.53 -6.29 -4.56
CA ARG A 46 -10.24 -7.03 -5.80
C ARG A 46 -10.83 -8.45 -5.78
N ASP A 47 -10.83 -9.11 -4.61
CA ASP A 47 -11.16 -10.52 -4.48
C ASP A 47 -12.56 -10.78 -3.93
N GLU A 48 -13.17 -9.82 -3.22
CA GLU A 48 -14.52 -9.93 -2.68
C GLU A 48 -15.55 -10.13 -3.80
N VAL A 49 -16.32 -11.22 -3.67
CA VAL A 49 -17.46 -11.53 -4.53
C VAL A 49 -18.69 -10.87 -3.91
N HIS A 50 -19.27 -9.90 -4.59
CA HIS A 50 -20.46 -9.22 -4.09
C HIS A 50 -21.69 -10.14 -4.08
N ALA A 51 -22.63 -9.85 -3.17
CA ALA A 51 -23.82 -10.66 -2.89
C ALA A 51 -24.78 -10.81 -4.10
N ASP A 52 -24.56 -10.04 -5.16
CA ASP A 52 -25.24 -10.08 -6.46
C ASP A 52 -24.59 -11.07 -7.45
N GLY A 53 -23.57 -11.85 -7.04
CA GLY A 53 -22.91 -12.86 -7.86
C GLY A 53 -21.87 -12.28 -8.84
N GLY A 54 -21.48 -11.03 -8.65
CA GLY A 54 -20.51 -10.33 -9.48
C GLY A 54 -19.03 -10.73 -9.26
N LYS A 55 -18.21 -10.49 -10.28
CA LYS A 55 -16.73 -10.51 -10.20
C LYS A 55 -16.24 -9.40 -9.25
N GLY A 56 -15.02 -9.53 -8.73
CA GLY A 56 -14.39 -8.51 -7.89
C GLY A 56 -14.16 -7.17 -8.61
N ARG A 57 -13.73 -6.14 -7.86
CA ARG A 57 -13.65 -4.77 -8.38
C ARG A 57 -12.28 -4.45 -8.99
N ASP A 58 -12.29 -3.48 -9.91
CA ASP A 58 -11.07 -2.78 -10.31
C ASP A 58 -10.78 -1.67 -9.30
N VAL A 59 -9.62 -1.75 -8.65
CA VAL A 59 -9.22 -0.90 -7.52
C VAL A 59 -8.07 0.00 -7.95
N LEU A 60 -8.19 1.30 -7.62
CA LEU A 60 -7.08 2.25 -7.71
C LEU A 60 -6.34 2.30 -6.37
N LEU A 61 -5.04 1.98 -6.38
CA LEU A 61 -4.18 2.03 -5.21
C LEU A 61 -3.15 3.16 -5.34
N PHE A 62 -3.28 4.19 -4.51
CA PHE A 62 -2.32 5.30 -4.46
C PHE A 62 -1.35 5.10 -3.30
N ILE A 63 -0.04 5.07 -3.60
CA ILE A 63 1.02 4.98 -2.60
C ILE A 63 1.88 6.25 -2.68
N ASP A 64 1.80 7.09 -1.64
CA ASP A 64 2.64 8.28 -1.50
C ASP A 64 3.37 8.23 -0.15
N ASN A 65 4.65 7.91 -0.08
CA ASN A 65 5.61 7.62 -1.15
C ASN A 65 6.28 6.26 -0.91
N ILE A 66 6.47 5.46 -1.96
CA ILE A 66 7.04 4.10 -1.82
C ILE A 66 8.49 4.11 -1.31
N TYR A 67 9.24 5.19 -1.55
CA TYR A 67 10.57 5.36 -0.97
C TYR A 67 10.55 5.38 0.57
N ARG A 68 9.47 5.86 1.19
CA ARG A 68 9.33 5.88 2.66
C ARG A 68 9.23 4.48 3.26
N TYR A 69 8.69 3.52 2.50
CA TYR A 69 8.70 2.10 2.87
C TYR A 69 10.13 1.56 2.91
N THR A 70 10.93 1.85 1.89
CA THR A 70 12.34 1.46 1.84
C THR A 70 13.17 2.08 2.97
N LEU A 71 13.02 3.38 3.22
CA LEU A 71 13.72 4.09 4.29
C LEU A 71 13.39 3.50 5.67
N ALA A 72 12.10 3.24 5.93
CA ALA A 72 11.66 2.58 7.15
C ALA A 72 12.25 1.16 7.28
N GLY A 73 12.35 0.41 6.19
CA GLY A 73 13.00 -0.91 6.17
C GLY A 73 14.48 -0.84 6.52
N THR A 74 15.19 0.18 6.05
CA THR A 74 16.59 0.43 6.42
C THR A 74 16.73 0.74 7.91
N GLU A 75 15.88 1.61 8.47
CA GLU A 75 15.85 1.93 9.91
C GLU A 75 15.60 0.67 10.77
N VAL A 76 14.60 -0.14 10.40
CA VAL A 76 14.28 -1.40 11.10
C VAL A 76 15.41 -2.42 10.97
N SER A 77 16.01 -2.55 9.79
CA SER A 77 17.13 -3.47 9.54
C SER A 77 18.35 -3.14 10.39
N ALA A 78 18.65 -1.85 10.56
CA ALA A 78 19.73 -1.38 11.44
C ALA A 78 19.43 -1.71 12.91
N LEU A 79 18.19 -1.51 13.38
CA LEU A 79 17.78 -1.87 14.74
C LEU A 79 17.86 -3.38 15.02
N LEU A 80 17.66 -4.21 13.98
CA LEU A 80 17.79 -5.67 14.06
C LEU A 80 19.24 -6.17 13.95
N GLY A 81 20.23 -5.27 13.84
CA GLY A 81 21.65 -5.62 13.76
C GLY A 81 22.04 -6.32 12.46
N ARG A 82 21.24 -6.18 11.39
CA ARG A 82 21.59 -6.72 10.07
C ARG A 82 22.71 -5.89 9.45
N MET A 83 23.68 -6.55 8.83
CA MET A 83 24.73 -5.84 8.09
C MET A 83 24.11 -5.05 6.92
N PRO A 84 24.45 -3.77 6.74
CA PRO A 84 23.94 -2.97 5.64
C PRO A 84 24.51 -3.44 4.31
N SER A 85 23.70 -3.29 3.26
CA SER A 85 24.09 -3.52 1.87
C SER A 85 24.67 -2.24 1.24
N ALA A 86 24.77 -2.20 -0.08
CA ALA A 86 25.22 -1.03 -0.84
C ALA A 86 24.43 0.23 -0.43
N VAL A 87 25.15 1.34 -0.27
CA VAL A 87 24.58 2.68 0.05
C VAL A 87 23.81 2.73 1.39
N GLY A 88 23.93 1.70 2.24
CA GLY A 88 23.32 1.67 3.57
C GLY A 88 21.92 1.05 3.63
N TYR A 89 21.40 0.53 2.51
CA TYR A 89 20.09 -0.14 2.47
C TYR A 89 20.09 -1.48 3.21
N GLN A 90 18.90 -1.97 3.56
CA GLN A 90 18.75 -3.32 4.08
C GLN A 90 19.16 -4.38 3.04
N PRO A 91 19.77 -5.51 3.46
CA PRO A 91 20.13 -6.59 2.54
C PRO A 91 18.90 -7.28 1.92
N THR A 92 17.74 -7.18 2.59
CA THR A 92 16.45 -7.76 2.18
C THR A 92 15.62 -6.84 1.28
N LEU A 93 16.18 -5.74 0.78
CA LEU A 93 15.42 -4.71 0.05
C LEU A 93 14.67 -5.27 -1.16
N ALA A 94 15.36 -6.06 -1.99
CA ALA A 94 14.78 -6.63 -3.20
C ALA A 94 13.63 -7.60 -2.87
N GLU A 95 13.79 -8.41 -1.83
CA GLU A 95 12.78 -9.36 -1.37
C GLU A 95 11.55 -8.62 -0.78
N GLU A 96 11.77 -7.66 0.12
CA GLU A 96 10.70 -6.89 0.76
C GLU A 96 9.92 -6.04 -0.24
N MET A 97 10.59 -5.50 -1.26
CA MET A 97 9.94 -4.78 -2.35
C MET A 97 9.19 -5.76 -3.27
N GLY A 98 9.78 -6.91 -3.59
CA GLY A 98 9.15 -7.96 -4.40
C GLY A 98 7.83 -8.42 -3.79
N VAL A 99 7.82 -8.75 -2.50
CA VAL A 99 6.60 -9.17 -1.79
C VAL A 99 5.47 -8.14 -1.87
N LEU A 100 5.80 -6.85 -1.81
CA LEU A 100 4.81 -5.77 -1.92
C LEU A 100 4.33 -5.59 -3.37
N GLN A 101 5.25 -5.55 -4.33
CA GLN A 101 4.94 -5.24 -5.73
C GLN A 101 4.27 -6.42 -6.45
N GLU A 102 4.64 -7.67 -6.17
CA GLU A 102 4.05 -8.85 -6.82
C GLU A 102 2.57 -9.04 -6.46
N ARG A 103 2.16 -8.57 -5.28
CA ARG A 103 0.76 -8.58 -4.83
C ARG A 103 -0.09 -7.54 -5.57
N ILE A 104 0.53 -6.49 -6.10
CA ILE A 104 -0.10 -5.48 -6.93
C ILE A 104 -0.19 -6.02 -8.36
N THR A 105 -1.24 -6.78 -8.62
CA THR A 105 -1.44 -7.42 -9.93
C THR A 105 -2.92 -7.53 -10.28
N SER A 106 -3.17 -7.78 -11.56
CA SER A 106 -4.49 -8.11 -12.08
C SER A 106 -4.73 -9.61 -11.99
N THR A 107 -5.88 -9.99 -11.49
CA THR A 107 -6.32 -11.38 -11.38
C THR A 107 -7.47 -11.66 -12.34
N LYS A 108 -8.03 -12.87 -12.31
CA LYS A 108 -9.23 -13.21 -13.09
C LYS A 108 -10.51 -12.57 -12.53
N THR A 109 -10.48 -12.15 -11.26
CA THR A 109 -11.63 -11.62 -10.52
C THR A 109 -11.68 -10.10 -10.53
N GLY A 110 -10.55 -9.41 -10.60
CA GLY A 110 -10.47 -7.96 -10.66
C GLY A 110 -9.03 -7.47 -10.90
N SER A 111 -8.79 -6.17 -10.81
CA SER A 111 -7.46 -5.59 -10.97
C SER A 111 -7.10 -4.59 -9.88
N ILE A 112 -5.81 -4.48 -9.59
CA ILE A 112 -5.26 -3.37 -8.80
C ILE A 112 -4.38 -2.55 -9.72
N THR A 113 -4.81 -1.32 -10.04
CA THR A 113 -3.99 -0.35 -10.75
C THR A 113 -3.33 0.55 -9.72
N SER A 114 -2.00 0.45 -9.59
CA SER A 114 -1.26 1.22 -8.60
C SER A 114 -0.56 2.43 -9.19
N ILE A 115 -0.66 3.56 -8.51
CA ILE A 115 0.06 4.80 -8.81
C ILE A 115 0.93 5.11 -7.60
N GLN A 116 2.25 5.07 -7.80
CA GLN A 116 3.23 5.16 -6.72
C GLN A 116 4.15 6.34 -6.94
N ALA A 117 4.19 7.27 -5.98
CA ALA A 117 5.21 8.30 -5.97
C ALA A 117 6.54 7.68 -5.52
N VAL A 118 7.62 7.99 -6.25
CA VAL A 118 8.98 7.56 -5.94
C VAL A 118 9.83 8.82 -5.74
N TYR A 119 10.45 8.95 -4.57
CA TYR A 119 11.45 9.97 -4.30
C TYR A 119 12.84 9.47 -4.72
N VAL A 120 13.61 10.31 -5.41
CA VAL A 120 14.97 10.02 -5.92
C VAL A 120 15.98 10.93 -5.23
#